data_AF-A0A1S8D9X7-F1
#
_entry.id   AF-A0A1S8D9X7-F1
#
_cell.length_a   1.000
_cell.length_b   1.000
_cell.length_c   1.000
_cell.angle_alpha   90.00
_cell.angle_beta   90.00
_cell.angle_gamma   90.00
#
_symmetry.space_group_name_H-M   'P 1'
#
loop_
_entity.id
_entity.type
_entity.pdbx_description
1 polymer ?
#
loop_
_entity_poly.entity_id
_entity_poly.type
_entity_poly.pdbx_seq_one_letter_code
_entity_poly.pdbx_strand_id
1 'polypeptide(L)'
;MAGSVNKVILVGNLGRDPEVRNFQNGGKVVNLRIATSENYKDREGNRQERTEWHSVAIFNERLGEVAEKYLRKGSTVYIEGKLETRKWQDKDGQDRYTTEIVLRNFGGELTMIGGRASGGEGGEGGGYSGGGGGGFGGGPRAGGGERGGAPGGRSPSRGGGGGWDAPKGDLDDDIPF
;
A
#
# COMPACT_ATOMS: atom_id res chain seq x y z
N MET A 1 23.75 -24.58 -18.97
CA MET A 1 22.87 -23.45 -18.61
C MET A 1 22.25 -23.76 -17.26
N ALA A 2 22.38 -22.87 -16.28
CA ALA A 2 21.85 -23.10 -14.93
C ALA A 2 20.31 -22.95 -14.94
N GLY A 3 19.59 -24.01 -14.56
CA GLY A 3 18.14 -24.14 -14.67
C GLY A 3 17.37 -23.87 -13.38
N SER A 4 17.80 -22.91 -12.55
CA SER A 4 17.07 -22.55 -11.33
C SER A 4 16.79 -21.06 -11.25
N VAL A 5 15.66 -20.72 -10.61
CA VAL A 5 15.22 -19.35 -10.38
C VAL A 5 15.16 -19.11 -8.88
N ASN A 6 15.83 -18.05 -8.43
CA ASN A 6 15.68 -17.49 -7.10
C ASN A 6 15.29 -16.03 -7.29
N LYS A 7 14.04 -15.71 -6.93
CA LYS A 7 13.46 -14.37 -7.01
C LYS A 7 12.50 -14.21 -5.84
N VAL A 8 12.60 -13.08 -5.14
CA VAL A 8 11.65 -12.64 -4.11
C VAL A 8 11.06 -11.33 -4.56
N ILE A 9 9.74 -11.21 -4.46
CA ILE A 9 9.00 -9.98 -4.72
C ILE A 9 8.25 -9.65 -3.44
N LEU A 10 8.39 -8.42 -2.96
CA LEU A 10 7.66 -7.90 -1.82
C LEU A 10 7.02 -6.56 -2.15
N VAL A 11 5.82 -6.35 -1.64
CA VAL A 11 5.24 -5.03 -1.44
C VAL A 11 4.90 -4.89 0.03
N GLY A 12 5.47 -3.89 0.69
CA GLY A 12 5.27 -3.72 2.13
C GLY A 12 5.78 -2.39 2.65
N ASN A 13 5.68 -2.21 3.96
CA ASN A 13 6.03 -0.96 4.62
C ASN A 13 7.31 -1.08 5.44
N LEU A 14 8.13 -0.04 5.43
CA LEU A 14 9.30 0.02 6.30
C LEU A 14 8.87 0.12 7.78
N GLY A 15 9.32 -0.82 8.62
CA GLY A 15 9.05 -0.76 10.07
C GLY A 15 9.91 0.25 10.83
N ARG A 16 11.05 0.62 10.23
CA ARG A 16 12.01 1.61 10.74
C ARG A 16 12.73 2.28 9.58
N ASP A 17 13.42 3.38 9.88
CA ASP A 17 14.24 4.09 8.88
C ASP A 17 15.35 3.17 8.30
N PRO A 18 15.78 3.40 7.05
CA PRO A 18 16.89 2.66 6.46
C PRO A 18 18.17 2.75 7.31
N GLU A 19 18.81 1.61 7.55
CA GLU A 19 20.07 1.54 8.28
C GLU A 19 21.24 1.45 7.29
N VAL A 20 22.13 2.44 7.30
CA VAL A 20 23.29 2.50 6.41
C VAL A 20 24.53 1.99 7.12
N ARG A 21 25.25 1.06 6.49
CA ARG A 21 26.57 0.59 6.96
C ARG A 21 27.59 0.74 5.84
N ASN A 22 28.67 1.46 6.14
CA ASN A 22 29.80 1.62 5.25
C ASN A 22 30.87 0.58 5.57
N PHE A 23 31.45 -0.02 4.54
CA PHE A 23 32.53 -0.98 4.65
C PHE A 23 33.88 -0.29 4.48
N GLN A 24 34.93 -0.86 5.08
CA GLN A 24 36.30 -0.32 5.02
C GLN A 24 36.88 -0.31 3.60
N ASN A 25 36.36 -1.14 2.71
CA ASN A 25 36.75 -1.21 1.29
C ASN A 25 36.02 -0.17 0.41
N GLY A 26 35.28 0.78 1.00
CA GLY A 26 34.55 1.81 0.28
C GLY A 26 33.15 1.40 -0.20
N GLY A 27 32.73 0.15 0.00
CA GLY A 27 31.37 -0.29 -0.30
C GLY A 27 30.35 0.20 0.75
N LYS A 28 29.08 0.25 0.37
CA LYS A 28 27.96 0.59 1.27
C LYS A 28 26.89 -0.50 1.20
N VAL A 29 26.26 -0.80 2.33
CA VAL A 29 25.03 -1.60 2.39
C VAL A 29 23.93 -0.81 3.09
N VAL A 30 22.73 -0.84 2.52
CA VAL A 30 21.53 -0.28 3.13
C VAL A 30 20.62 -1.42 3.55
N ASN A 31 20.31 -1.49 4.85
CA ASN A 31 19.45 -2.50 5.42
C ASN A 31 18.05 -1.94 5.65
N LEU A 32 17.05 -2.66 5.16
CA LEU A 32 15.63 -2.35 5.37
C LEU A 32 14.97 -3.46 6.20
N ARG A 33 13.96 -3.06 6.97
CA ARG A 33 13.05 -3.99 7.64
C ARG A 33 11.63 -3.74 7.13
N ILE A 34 11.09 -4.69 6.39
CA ILE A 34 9.80 -4.54 5.70
C ILE A 34 8.76 -5.46 6.35
N ALA A 35 7.60 -4.90 6.67
CA ALA A 35 6.44 -5.65 7.11
C ALA A 35 5.51 -5.96 5.94
N THR A 36 4.98 -7.17 5.89
CA THR A 36 3.81 -7.55 5.08
C THR A 36 2.76 -8.17 6.01
N SER A 37 1.49 -7.79 5.89
CA SER A 37 0.41 -8.35 6.71
C SER A 37 -0.57 -9.13 5.85
N GLU A 38 -1.05 -10.25 6.37
CA GLU A 38 -2.13 -11.05 5.81
C GLU A 38 -3.29 -11.14 6.81
N ASN A 39 -4.51 -10.95 6.32
CA ASN A 39 -5.73 -11.13 7.10
C ASN A 39 -6.34 -12.49 6.76
N TYR A 40 -6.58 -13.32 7.76
CA TYR A 40 -7.20 -14.64 7.59
C TYR A 40 -8.24 -14.90 8.67
N LYS A 41 -9.06 -15.94 8.49
CA LYS A 41 -9.98 -16.42 9.53
C LYS A 41 -9.40 -17.67 10.17
N ASP A 42 -9.43 -17.76 11.49
CA ASP A 42 -9.10 -18.99 12.18
C ASP A 42 -10.23 -20.03 12.10
N ARG A 43 -9.99 -21.21 12.68
CA ARG A 43 -10.96 -22.32 12.67
C ARG A 43 -12.25 -22.00 13.43
N GLU A 44 -12.22 -21.02 14.32
CA GLU A 44 -13.36 -20.56 15.14
C GLU A 44 -14.13 -19.44 14.44
N GLY A 45 -13.66 -18.99 13.27
CA GLY A 45 -14.29 -17.96 12.45
C GLY A 45 -13.86 -16.52 12.80
N ASN A 46 -12.94 -16.34 13.75
CA ASN A 46 -12.46 -15.01 14.12
C ASN A 46 -11.46 -14.50 13.08
N ARG A 47 -11.49 -13.19 12.82
CA ARG A 47 -10.50 -12.53 11.95
C ARG A 47 -9.19 -12.39 12.72
N GLN A 48 -8.11 -12.83 12.10
CA GLN A 48 -6.74 -12.73 12.60
C GLN A 48 -5.88 -11.97 11.59
N GLU A 49 -4.92 -11.19 12.09
CA GLU A 49 -3.88 -10.55 11.29
C GLU A 49 -2.54 -11.22 11.61
N ARG A 50 -1.80 -11.62 10.58
CA ARG A 50 -0.41 -12.09 10.71
C ARG A 50 0.50 -11.14 9.94
N THR A 51 1.46 -10.56 10.65
CA THR A 51 2.50 -9.71 10.07
C THR A 51 3.82 -10.49 9.99
N GLU A 52 4.36 -10.59 8.77
CA GLU A 52 5.68 -11.14 8.51
C GLU A 52 6.70 -10.02 8.30
N TRP A 53 7.90 -10.26 8.80
CA TRP A 53 8.94 -9.25 8.81
C TRP A 53 10.19 -9.71 8.04
N HIS A 54 10.54 -8.93 7.03
CA HIS A 54 11.54 -9.26 6.03
C HIS A 54 12.78 -8.40 6.21
N SER A 55 13.95 -9.04 6.23
CA SER A 55 15.24 -8.35 6.24
C SER A 55 15.73 -8.22 4.80
N VAL A 56 15.96 -6.98 4.36
CA VAL A 56 16.47 -6.69 3.02
C VAL A 56 17.84 -6.03 3.12
N ALA A 57 18.80 -6.51 2.34
CA ALA A 57 20.15 -5.97 2.25
C ALA A 57 20.42 -5.48 0.82
N ILE A 58 20.56 -4.17 0.65
CA ILE A 58 20.81 -3.52 -0.62
C ILE A 58 22.29 -3.20 -0.72
N PHE A 59 23.00 -3.97 -1.55
CA PHE A 59 24.40 -3.71 -1.91
C PHE A 59 24.51 -2.89 -3.20
N ASN A 60 23.45 -2.91 -4.03
CA ASN A 60 23.36 -2.07 -5.22
C ASN A 60 23.43 -0.59 -4.83
N GLU A 61 24.54 0.06 -5.18
CA GLU A 61 24.86 1.44 -4.78
C GLU A 61 23.76 2.42 -5.15
N ARG A 62 23.24 2.35 -6.39
CA ARG A 62 22.20 3.25 -6.89
C ARG A 62 20.88 3.08 -6.14
N LEU A 63 20.48 1.84 -5.90
CA LEU A 63 19.26 1.56 -5.12
C LEU A 63 19.44 1.92 -3.64
N GLY A 64 20.65 1.73 -3.10
CA GLY A 64 21.01 2.13 -1.75
C GLY A 64 20.93 3.65 -1.54
N GLU A 65 21.44 4.45 -2.49
CA GLU A 65 21.32 5.91 -2.46
C GLU A 65 19.87 6.38 -2.51
N VAL A 66 19.04 5.76 -3.36
CA VAL A 66 17.59 6.05 -3.41
C VAL A 66 16.93 5.70 -2.08
N ALA A 67 17.24 4.53 -1.52
CA ALA A 67 16.69 4.08 -0.25
C ALA A 67 17.05 5.05 0.88
N GLU A 68 18.33 5.39 1.03
CA GLU A 68 18.83 6.31 2.04
C GLU A 68 18.21 7.71 1.92
N LYS A 69 18.16 8.26 0.70
CA LYS A 69 17.71 9.63 0.49
C LYS A 69 16.21 9.79 0.71
N TYR A 70 15.41 8.85 0.23
CA TYR A 70 13.96 9.04 0.11
C TYR A 70 13.13 8.15 1.03
N LEU A 71 13.63 6.99 1.48
CA LEU A 71 12.84 6.11 2.34
C LEU A 71 12.95 6.51 3.81
N ARG A 72 11.80 6.45 4.48
CA ARG A 72 11.66 6.61 5.94
C ARG A 72 10.76 5.51 6.47
N LYS A 73 10.71 5.35 7.79
CA LYS A 73 9.71 4.51 8.47
C LYS A 73 8.31 4.79 7.90
N GLY A 74 7.57 3.73 7.62
CA GLY A 74 6.23 3.77 7.05
C GLY A 74 6.19 3.82 5.52
N SER A 75 7.29 4.13 4.83
CA SER A 75 7.33 4.17 3.36
C SER A 75 6.88 2.82 2.79
N THR A 76 5.95 2.84 1.84
CA THR A 76 5.56 1.64 1.09
C THR A 76 6.53 1.45 -0.07
N VAL A 77 7.03 0.23 -0.24
CA VAL A 77 8.02 -0.08 -1.27
C VAL A 77 7.66 -1.38 -1.97
N TYR A 78 7.93 -1.43 -3.27
CA TYR A 78 8.11 -2.65 -4.04
C TYR A 78 9.60 -3.00 -4.04
N ILE A 79 9.90 -4.26 -3.76
CA ILE A 79 11.26 -4.81 -3.76
C ILE A 79 11.28 -6.10 -4.57
N GLU A 80 12.23 -6.20 -5.50
CA GLU A 80 12.62 -7.45 -6.12
C GLU A 80 14.07 -7.79 -5.74
N GLY A 81 14.31 -9.01 -5.27
CA GLY A 81 15.64 -9.48 -4.89
C GLY A 81 15.78 -10.99 -4.96
N LYS A 82 16.77 -11.54 -4.25
CA LYS A 82 17.01 -12.98 -4.14
C LYS A 82 17.17 -13.37 -2.68
N LEU A 83 16.75 -14.57 -2.29
CA LEU A 83 17.08 -15.09 -0.95
C LEU A 83 18.54 -15.49 -0.89
N GLU A 84 19.23 -15.04 0.15
CA GLU A 84 20.55 -15.52 0.51
C GLU A 84 20.62 -15.83 2.00
N THR A 85 21.15 -17.00 2.33
CA THR A 85 21.40 -17.40 3.71
C THR A 85 22.89 -17.36 3.95
N ARG A 86 23.33 -16.51 4.88
CA ARG A 86 24.73 -16.47 5.33
C ARG A 86 24.88 -17.18 6.67
N LYS A 87 26.00 -17.89 6.80
CA LYS A 87 26.47 -18.48 8.05
C LYS A 87 27.45 -17.52 8.72
N TRP A 88 27.33 -17.31 10.01
CA TRP A 88 28.26 -16.52 10.81
C TRP A 88 28.37 -17.12 12.21
N GLN A 89 29.48 -16.87 12.91
CA GLN A 89 29.65 -17.34 14.29
C GLN A 89 29.32 -16.21 15.27
N ASP A 90 28.57 -16.54 16.31
CA ASP A 90 28.34 -15.62 17.41
C ASP A 90 29.56 -15.53 18.35
N LYS A 91 29.43 -14.74 19.42
CA LYS A 91 30.51 -14.51 20.38
C LYS A 91 30.92 -15.76 21.15
N ASP A 92 30.03 -16.75 21.23
CA ASP A 92 30.26 -18.02 21.90
C ASP A 92 30.82 -19.10 20.95
N GLY A 93 31.09 -18.71 19.69
CA GLY A 93 31.61 -19.59 18.64
C GLY A 93 30.56 -20.49 18.00
N GLN A 94 29.27 -20.29 18.28
CA GLN A 94 28.20 -21.11 17.71
C GLN A 94 27.83 -20.63 16.31
N ASP A 95 27.58 -21.58 15.42
CA ASP A 95 27.14 -21.29 14.06
C ASP A 95 25.69 -20.77 14.05
N ARG A 96 25.50 -19.58 13.47
CA ARG A 96 24.21 -18.92 13.27
C ARG A 96 23.95 -18.72 11.78
N TYR A 97 22.68 -18.78 11.41
CA TYR A 97 22.24 -18.57 10.04
C TYR A 97 21.32 -17.36 9.97
N THR A 98 21.46 -16.57 8.92
CA THR A 98 20.58 -15.43 8.67
C THR A 98 20.22 -15.43 7.20
N THR A 99 18.92 -15.51 6.93
CA THR A 99 18.35 -15.42 5.59
C THR A 99 17.89 -13.99 5.36
N GLU A 100 18.36 -13.40 4.26
CA GLU A 100 18.07 -12.02 3.87
C GLU A 100 17.67 -11.99 2.40
N ILE A 101 16.90 -10.97 2.03
CA ILE A 101 16.60 -10.65 0.64
C ILE A 101 17.66 -9.68 0.16
N VAL A 102 18.45 -10.11 -0.82
CA VAL A 102 19.65 -9.38 -1.24
C VAL A 102 19.45 -8.77 -2.62
N LEU A 103 19.73 -7.48 -2.72
CA LEU A 103 19.80 -6.74 -3.97
C LEU A 103 21.27 -6.44 -4.25
N ARG A 104 21.90 -7.30 -5.07
CA ARG A 104 23.31 -7.18 -5.46
C ARG A 104 23.50 -6.14 -6.57
N ASN A 105 24.74 -5.74 -6.80
CA ASN A 105 25.10 -4.88 -7.93
C ASN A 105 24.57 -5.47 -9.24
N PHE A 106 24.01 -4.61 -10.08
CA PHE A 106 23.39 -4.97 -11.37
C PHE A 106 22.17 -5.91 -11.27
N GLY A 107 21.60 -6.10 -10.08
CA GLY A 107 20.40 -6.90 -9.87
C GLY A 107 19.44 -6.29 -8.85
N GLY A 108 18.23 -6.85 -8.85
CA GLY A 108 17.12 -6.41 -8.00
C GLY A 108 16.45 -5.12 -8.48
N GLU A 109 15.32 -4.81 -7.85
CA GLU A 109 14.52 -3.62 -8.14
C GLU A 109 14.01 -3.02 -6.83
N LEU A 110 13.95 -1.70 -6.77
CA LEU A 110 13.31 -0.96 -5.69
C LEU A 110 12.47 0.16 -6.29
N THR A 111 11.18 0.16 -5.96
CA THR A 111 10.24 1.20 -6.38
C THR A 111 9.49 1.72 -5.15
N MET A 112 9.50 3.03 -4.97
CA MET A 112 8.69 3.68 -3.93
C MET A 112 7.23 3.70 -4.36
N ILE A 113 6.35 3.18 -3.51
CA ILE A 113 4.91 3.17 -3.75
C ILE A 113 4.29 4.20 -2.79
N GLY A 114 3.54 5.16 -3.31
CA GLY A 114 2.96 6.22 -2.50
C GLY A 114 3.85 7.46 -2.46
N GLY A 115 3.51 8.40 -3.34
CA GLY A 115 4.28 9.63 -3.57
C GLY A 115 3.46 10.63 -4.37
N ARG A 116 2.23 10.91 -3.93
CA ARG A 116 1.65 12.24 -4.14
C ARG A 116 1.57 12.85 -2.76
N ALA A 117 2.28 13.96 -2.59
CA ALA A 117 2.26 14.77 -1.39
C ALA A 117 0.84 14.82 -0.82
N SER A 118 0.64 14.22 0.36
CA SER A 118 -0.17 14.89 1.35
C SER A 118 0.62 16.16 1.64
N GLY A 119 0.26 17.24 0.92
CA GLY A 119 0.79 18.55 1.17
C GLY A 119 0.67 18.81 2.65
N GLY A 120 1.75 19.28 3.27
CA GLY A 120 1.69 19.72 4.64
C GLY A 120 0.55 20.70 4.79
N GLU A 121 -0.52 20.29 5.46
CA GLU A 121 -1.50 21.18 6.05
C GLU A 121 -0.83 21.75 7.31
N GLY A 122 0.16 22.58 7.04
CA GLY A 122 1.02 23.26 8.00
C GLY A 122 0.86 24.75 7.81
N GLY A 123 -0.15 25.30 8.46
CA GLY A 123 -0.18 26.69 8.90
C GLY A 123 -0.69 27.72 7.91
N GLU A 124 -1.96 28.09 8.07
CA GLU A 124 -2.39 29.48 7.89
C GLU A 124 -3.49 29.77 8.91
N GLY A 125 -3.07 30.25 10.08
CA GLY A 125 -3.95 30.98 10.98
C GLY A 125 -4.32 32.31 10.32
N GLY A 126 -5.52 32.36 9.73
CA GLY A 126 -6.15 33.59 9.28
C GLY A 126 -7.25 33.99 10.26
N GLY A 127 -6.91 34.82 11.25
CA GLY A 127 -7.88 35.42 12.15
C GLY A 127 -8.84 36.34 11.39
N TYR A 128 -10.12 36.01 11.38
CA TYR A 128 -11.17 36.92 10.93
C TYR A 128 -11.46 37.93 12.05
N SER A 129 -10.69 39.02 12.08
CA SER A 129 -11.08 40.25 12.76
C SER A 129 -11.15 41.35 11.70
N GLY A 130 -12.37 41.71 11.31
CA GLY A 130 -12.64 42.73 10.31
C GLY A 130 -14.10 43.13 10.40
N GLY A 131 -14.36 44.21 11.15
CA GLY A 131 -15.69 44.65 11.51
C GLY A 131 -16.46 45.39 10.42
N GLY A 132 -17.74 45.63 10.73
CA GLY A 132 -18.40 46.89 10.43
C GLY A 132 -19.28 46.93 9.18
N GLY A 133 -20.59 46.87 9.40
CA GLY A 133 -21.52 47.87 8.89
C GLY A 133 -22.17 47.61 7.53
N GLY A 134 -23.51 47.67 7.50
CA GLY A 134 -24.27 47.93 6.28
C GLY A 134 -25.53 47.08 6.18
N GLY A 135 -26.64 47.57 6.74
CA GLY A 135 -27.94 46.93 6.63
C GLY A 135 -28.71 47.32 5.36
N PHE A 136 -29.52 46.37 4.88
CA PHE A 136 -30.70 46.55 4.01
C PHE A 136 -31.60 45.34 4.37
N GLY A 137 -32.71 45.45 5.14
CA GLY A 137 -34.02 45.95 4.72
C GLY A 137 -34.49 45.21 3.45
N GLY A 138 -35.50 44.34 3.37
CA GLY A 138 -36.69 44.08 4.18
C GLY A 138 -37.85 43.86 3.20
N GLY A 139 -38.62 42.76 3.33
CA GLY A 139 -39.97 42.64 2.74
C GLY A 139 -40.28 41.39 1.88
N PRO A 140 -41.31 40.59 2.24
CA PRO A 140 -41.79 39.42 1.48
C PRO A 140 -43.03 39.75 0.63
N ARG A 141 -43.24 39.10 -0.54
CA ARG A 141 -44.54 39.12 -1.22
C ARG A 141 -44.89 37.80 -1.92
N ALA A 142 -46.08 37.33 -1.57
CA ALA A 142 -46.84 36.23 -2.13
C ALA A 142 -47.77 36.68 -3.27
N GLY A 143 -48.31 35.71 -4.00
CA GLY A 143 -49.42 35.83 -4.97
C GLY A 143 -49.07 35.07 -6.26
N GLY A 144 -49.81 34.08 -6.76
CA GLY A 144 -51.23 33.71 -6.61
C GLY A 144 -51.84 33.66 -8.02
N GLY A 145 -52.41 32.53 -8.45
CA GLY A 145 -53.15 32.46 -9.72
C GLY A 145 -53.34 31.04 -10.31
N GLU A 146 -54.53 30.47 -10.08
CA GLU A 146 -55.06 29.21 -10.60
C GLU A 146 -55.57 29.26 -12.06
N ARG A 147 -55.86 28.05 -12.60
CA ARG A 147 -56.76 27.61 -13.71
C ARG A 147 -55.97 26.87 -14.81
N GLY A 148 -56.27 25.65 -15.25
CA GLY A 148 -57.35 24.68 -15.03
C GLY A 148 -57.36 23.70 -16.24
N GLY A 149 -57.79 22.45 -16.05
CA GLY A 149 -58.16 21.53 -17.17
C GLY A 149 -57.49 20.13 -17.15
N ALA A 150 -58.31 19.10 -16.93
CA ALA A 150 -57.98 17.67 -16.75
C ALA A 150 -58.00 16.87 -18.10
N PRO A 151 -58.09 15.51 -18.11
CA PRO A 151 -57.26 14.47 -17.50
C PRO A 151 -56.73 13.46 -18.56
N GLY A 152 -55.74 12.61 -18.23
CA GLY A 152 -55.53 11.39 -19.01
C GLY A 152 -54.22 10.64 -18.75
N GLY A 153 -54.34 9.38 -18.31
CA GLY A 153 -53.36 8.34 -18.63
C GLY A 153 -52.50 7.77 -17.49
N ARG A 154 -53.04 6.73 -16.83
CA ARG A 154 -52.36 5.51 -16.32
C ARG A 154 -50.97 5.60 -15.63
N SER A 155 -51.01 5.40 -14.32
CA SER A 155 -50.02 4.74 -13.43
C SER A 155 -49.63 3.30 -13.86
N PRO A 156 -48.68 2.60 -13.19
CA PRO A 156 -47.49 3.02 -12.42
C PRO A 156 -46.25 2.09 -12.63
N SER A 157 -45.19 2.38 -11.86
CA SER A 157 -44.27 1.42 -11.20
C SER A 157 -43.18 0.74 -12.06
N ARG A 158 -41.95 1.24 -11.91
CA ARG A 158 -40.74 0.42 -12.02
C ARG A 158 -40.29 0.07 -10.62
N GLY A 159 -40.63 -1.14 -10.20
CA GLY A 159 -40.07 -1.82 -9.05
C GLY A 159 -39.93 -3.30 -9.37
N GLY A 160 -38.75 -3.86 -9.07
CA GLY A 160 -38.57 -5.30 -8.87
C GLY A 160 -37.79 -6.06 -9.94
N GLY A 161 -36.56 -6.47 -9.57
CA GLY A 161 -36.26 -7.90 -9.43
C GLY A 161 -35.62 -8.65 -10.61
N GLY A 162 -34.56 -9.40 -10.28
CA GLY A 162 -34.02 -10.52 -11.06
C GLY A 162 -32.78 -10.15 -11.88
N GLY A 163 -31.68 -10.90 -11.87
CA GLY A 163 -31.35 -12.18 -11.27
C GLY A 163 -29.93 -12.49 -11.73
N TRP A 164 -29.08 -12.97 -10.82
CA TRP A 164 -27.72 -13.38 -11.14
C TRP A 164 -27.78 -14.75 -11.81
N ASP A 165 -27.57 -14.80 -13.12
CA ASP A 165 -27.41 -16.04 -13.88
C ASP A 165 -25.99 -16.59 -13.67
N ALA A 166 -25.90 -17.66 -12.87
CA ALA A 166 -24.73 -18.52 -12.81
C ALA A 166 -24.88 -19.65 -13.84
N PRO A 167 -23.91 -19.88 -14.75
CA PRO A 167 -23.87 -21.11 -15.52
C PRO A 167 -23.45 -22.27 -14.60
N LYS A 168 -24.30 -23.29 -14.53
CA LYS A 168 -24.00 -24.59 -13.95
C LYS A 168 -23.04 -25.36 -14.87
N GLY A 169 -22.05 -26.00 -14.23
CA GLY A 169 -21.56 -27.34 -14.55
C GLY A 169 -20.77 -27.50 -15.84
N ASP A 170 -19.49 -27.82 -15.71
CA ASP A 170 -18.82 -28.97 -16.36
C ASP A 170 -17.29 -28.77 -16.25
N LEU A 171 -16.78 -28.73 -15.01
CA LEU A 171 -15.34 -28.61 -14.70
C LEU A 171 -14.83 -29.86 -13.99
N ASP A 172 -15.26 -31.03 -14.47
CA ASP A 172 -14.60 -32.30 -14.22
C ASP A 172 -14.05 -32.80 -15.55
N ASP A 173 -12.74 -33.05 -15.56
CA ASP A 173 -11.99 -34.02 -16.38
C ASP A 173 -10.70 -33.45 -17.01
N ASP A 174 -9.60 -34.11 -16.61
CA ASP A 174 -8.26 -34.09 -17.19
C ASP A 174 -7.26 -32.97 -16.80
N ILE A 175 -6.70 -33.12 -15.59
CA ILE A 175 -5.32 -32.70 -15.30
C ILE A 175 -4.43 -33.95 -15.40
N PRO A 176 -3.67 -34.16 -16.50
CA PRO A 176 -2.74 -35.29 -16.59
C PRO A 176 -1.48 -35.07 -15.72
N PHE A 177 -1.09 -36.13 -15.01
CA PHE A 177 0.18 -36.24 -14.26
C PHE A 177 1.39 -36.39 -15.19
#